data_AF-A0A1F3JX80-F1
#
_entry.id   AF-A0A1F3JX80-F1
#
_cell.length_a   1.000
_cell.length_b   1.000
_cell.length_c   1.000
_cell.angle_alpha   90.00
_cell.angle_beta   90.00
_cell.angle_gamma   90.00
#
_symmetry.space_group_name_H-M   'P 1'
#
loop_
_entity.id
_entity.type
_entity.pdbx_description
1 polymer ?
#
loop_
_entity_poly.entity_id
_entity_poly.type
_entity_poly.pdbx_seq_one_letter_code
_entity_poly.pdbx_strand_id
1 'polypeptide(L)'
;MELKEFDDIEIYKISVNLQRIGVEAVNLALKENRRLDIPNVFSHDNKIYYETNGGCISRISPFDKMKDKLKKAIENSQAYSFYVNNTVF
;
A
#
# COMPACT_ATOMS: atom_id res chain seq x y z
N MET A 1 11.10 -22.36 38.22
CA MET A 1 10.43 -21.99 36.96
C MET A 1 10.57 -23.18 36.04
N GLU A 2 9.51 -23.98 35.88
CA GLU A 2 9.50 -25.09 34.92
C GLU A 2 9.48 -24.50 33.51
N LEU A 3 10.42 -24.92 32.67
CA LEU A 3 10.38 -24.64 31.25
C LEU A 3 9.33 -25.59 30.64
N LYS A 4 8.21 -25.02 30.19
CA LYS A 4 7.27 -25.76 29.33
C LYS A 4 7.97 -26.01 28.00
N GLU A 5 8.36 -27.25 27.76
CA GLU A 5 8.71 -27.70 26.42
C GLU A 5 7.44 -27.63 25.56
N PHE A 6 7.49 -26.81 24.52
CA PHE A 6 6.42 -26.78 23.53
C PHE A 6 6.65 -27.94 22.56
N ASP A 7 5.57 -28.61 22.15
CA ASP A 7 5.65 -29.65 21.12
C ASP A 7 6.00 -28.99 19.77
N ASP A 8 7.23 -29.22 19.30
CA ASP A 8 7.77 -28.69 18.05
C ASP A 8 6.84 -28.94 16.85
N ILE A 9 6.10 -30.06 16.86
CA ILE A 9 5.15 -30.41 15.80
C ILE A 9 3.93 -29.48 15.83
N GLU A 10 3.44 -29.12 17.01
CA GLU A 10 2.30 -28.22 17.15
C GLU A 10 2.67 -26.80 16.72
N ILE A 11 3.85 -26.31 17.12
CA ILE A 11 4.39 -25.01 16.66
C ILE A 11 4.48 -24.97 15.14
N TYR A 12 5.04 -26.02 14.53
CA TYR A 12 5.17 -26.11 13.08
C TYR A 12 3.80 -26.10 12.36
N LYS A 13 2.81 -26.83 12.89
CA LYS A 13 1.45 -26.82 12.33
C LYS A 13 0.82 -25.43 12.40
N ILE A 14 1.01 -24.72 13.50
CA ILE A 14 0.53 -23.35 13.67
C ILE A 14 1.21 -22.42 12.66
N SER A 15 2.53 -22.49 12.50
CA SER A 15 3.26 -21.62 11.57
C SER A 15 2.84 -21.85 10.11
N VAL A 16 2.63 -23.10 9.69
CA VAL A 16 2.14 -23.43 8.34
C VAL A 16 0.73 -22.85 8.12
N ASN A 17 -0.15 -22.96 9.12
CA ASN A 17 -1.49 -22.40 9.02
C ASN A 17 -1.49 -20.87 8.94
N LEU A 18 -0.65 -20.20 9.73
CA LEU A 18 -0.47 -18.75 9.67
C LEU A 18 0.06 -18.31 8.31
N GLN A 19 1.06 -19.02 7.78
CA GLN A 19 1.59 -18.77 6.44
C GLN A 19 0.49 -18.91 5.37
N ARG A 20 -0.31 -19.98 5.44
CA ARG A 20 -1.43 -20.21 4.51
C ARG A 20 -2.42 -19.06 4.52
N ILE A 21 -2.88 -18.64 5.71
CA ILE A 21 -3.82 -17.52 5.87
C ILE A 21 -3.20 -16.22 5.34
N GLY A 22 -1.93 -15.95 5.67
CA GLY A 22 -1.23 -14.77 5.19
C GLY A 22 -1.13 -14.71 3.66
N VAL A 23 -0.78 -15.83 3.02
CA VAL A 23 -0.72 -15.93 1.56
C VAL A 23 -2.08 -15.67 0.93
N GLU A 24 -3.15 -16.24 1.50
CA GLU A 24 -4.51 -16.03 1.02
C GLU A 24 -4.94 -14.56 1.15
N ALA A 25 -4.68 -13.94 2.29
CA ALA A 25 -4.99 -12.52 2.54
C ALA A 25 -4.24 -11.58 1.59
N VAL A 26 -2.93 -11.82 1.37
CA VAL A 26 -2.13 -11.04 0.40
C VAL A 26 -2.70 -11.20 -1.00
N ASN A 27 -2.99 -12.41 -1.44
CA ASN A 27 -3.54 -12.66 -2.79
C ASN A 27 -4.88 -11.96 -3.01
N LEU A 28 -5.76 -11.94 -2.00
CA LEU A 28 -7.02 -11.20 -2.05
C LEU A 28 -6.79 -9.70 -2.17
N ALA A 29 -5.90 -9.12 -1.36
CA ALA A 29 -5.56 -7.71 -1.43
C ALA A 29 -4.98 -7.32 -2.81
N LEU A 30 -4.07 -8.13 -3.35
CA LEU A 30 -3.49 -7.91 -4.68
C LEU A 30 -4.54 -7.96 -5.79
N LYS A 31 -5.51 -8.88 -5.69
CA LYS A 31 -6.62 -8.99 -6.64
C LYS A 31 -7.56 -7.79 -6.55
N GLU A 32 -7.85 -7.33 -5.35
CA GLU A 32 -8.73 -6.18 -5.13
C GLU A 32 -8.10 -4.87 -5.60
N ASN A 33 -6.81 -4.67 -5.34
CA ASN A 33 -6.05 -3.57 -5.89
C ASN A 33 -6.12 -3.53 -7.42
N ARG A 34 -5.97 -4.69 -8.08
CA ARG A 34 -6.14 -4.78 -9.53
C ARG A 34 -7.56 -4.38 -9.98
N ARG A 35 -8.58 -4.85 -9.25
CA ARG A 35 -9.99 -4.49 -9.52
C ARG A 35 -10.23 -2.98 -9.41
N LEU A 36 -9.53 -2.30 -8.51
CA LEU A 36 -9.68 -0.88 -8.21
C LEU A 36 -8.74 0.04 -9.00
N ASP A 37 -7.90 -0.49 -9.89
CA ASP A 37 -6.85 0.28 -10.57
C ASP A 37 -5.85 0.94 -9.61
N ILE A 38 -5.63 0.29 -8.47
CA ILE A 38 -4.61 0.65 -7.49
C ILE A 38 -3.38 -0.21 -7.77
N PRO A 39 -2.20 0.40 -8.04
CA PRO A 39 -0.97 -0.36 -8.26
C PRO A 39 -0.56 -1.18 -7.04
N ASN A 40 -0.23 -2.45 -7.25
CA ASN A 40 0.35 -3.28 -6.18
C ASN A 40 1.81 -2.87 -5.93
N VAL A 41 2.20 -2.83 -4.65
CA VAL A 41 3.54 -2.40 -4.23
C VAL A 41 4.28 -3.56 -3.59
N PHE A 42 5.50 -3.81 -4.05
CA PHE A 42 6.36 -4.89 -3.56
C PHE A 42 7.73 -4.35 -3.19
N SER A 43 8.39 -5.00 -2.24
CA SER A 43 9.80 -4.77 -1.92
C SER A 43 10.59 -6.04 -2.22
N HIS A 44 11.66 -5.91 -2.99
CA HIS A 44 12.59 -7.00 -3.28
C HIS A 44 14.00 -6.44 -3.43
N ASP A 45 14.99 -7.04 -2.76
CA ASP A 45 16.38 -6.56 -2.74
C ASP A 45 16.53 -5.06 -2.44
N ASN A 46 15.83 -4.60 -1.40
CA ASN A 46 15.78 -3.19 -0.98
C ASN A 46 15.30 -2.21 -2.06
N LYS A 47 14.59 -2.70 -3.09
CA LYS A 47 14.00 -1.90 -4.16
C LYS A 47 12.49 -2.05 -4.12
N ILE A 48 11.79 -0.93 -4.34
CA ILE A 48 10.35 -0.91 -4.47
C ILE A 48 9.96 -1.14 -5.94
N TYR A 49 8.96 -1.97 -6.14
CA TYR A 49 8.37 -2.30 -7.42
C TYR A 49 6.87 -2.08 -7.38
N TYR A 50 6.33 -1.67 -8.51
CA TYR A 50 4.92 -1.38 -8.72
C TYR A 50 4.40 -2.24 -9.85
N GLU A 51 3.39 -3.05 -9.60
CA GLU A 51 2.64 -3.76 -10.64
C GLU A 51 1.44 -2.89 -11.04
N THR A 52 1.34 -2.57 -12.32
CA THR A 52 0.18 -1.88 -12.90
C THR A 52 -0.93 -2.88 -13.25
N ASN A 53 -2.13 -2.36 -13.51
CA ASN A 53 -3.29 -3.17 -13.91
C ASN A 53 -3.10 -4.01 -15.19
N GLY A 54 -2.09 -3.69 -16.01
CA GLY A 54 -1.71 -4.49 -17.17
C GLY A 54 -0.73 -5.64 -16.84
N GLY A 55 -0.39 -5.86 -15.57
CA GLY A 55 0.62 -6.84 -15.15
C GLY A 55 2.07 -6.39 -15.39
N CYS A 56 2.29 -5.13 -15.78
CA CYS A 56 3.63 -4.59 -15.96
C CYS A 56 4.24 -4.21 -14.61
N ILE A 57 5.45 -4.70 -14.34
CA ILE A 57 6.21 -4.36 -13.13
C ILE A 57 7.22 -3.27 -13.45
N SER A 58 7.19 -2.18 -12.69
CA SER A 58 8.07 -1.03 -12.86
C SER A 58 8.65 -0.56 -11.54
N ARG A 59 9.81 0.10 -11.60
CA ARG A 59 10.42 0.81 -10.47
C ARG A 59 9.99 2.27 -10.40
N ILE A 60 9.30 2.76 -11.43
CA ILE A 60 8.79 4.12 -11.49
C ILE A 60 7.50 4.18 -10.69
N SER A 61 7.47 5.03 -9.67
CA SER A 61 6.29 5.21 -8.84
C SER A 61 5.15 5.81 -9.66
N PRO A 62 3.98 5.17 -9.73
CA PRO A 62 2.79 5.75 -10.35
C PRO A 62 2.23 6.91 -9.53
N PHE A 63 2.63 7.03 -8.25
CA PHE A 63 2.08 8.01 -7.31
C PHE A 63 2.74 9.39 -7.39
N ASP A 64 3.90 9.53 -8.02
CA ASP A 64 4.61 10.81 -8.05
C ASP A 64 3.86 11.85 -8.90
N LYS A 65 3.20 11.43 -9.99
CA LYS A 65 2.32 12.31 -10.78
C LYS A 65 1.09 12.80 -9.98
N MET A 66 0.67 12.04 -8.97
CA MET A 66 -0.45 12.41 -8.10
C MET A 66 -0.05 13.49 -7.09
N LYS A 67 1.19 13.47 -6.59
CA LYS A 67 1.70 14.50 -5.67
C LYS A 67 1.69 15.89 -6.30
N ASP A 68 2.08 16.00 -7.57
CA ASP A 68 2.08 17.29 -8.27
C ASP A 68 0.66 17.85 -8.46
N LYS A 69 -0.30 16.99 -8.80
CA LYS A 69 -1.72 17.37 -8.90
C LYS A 69 -2.29 17.78 -7.55
N LEU A 70 -1.97 17.05 -6.49
CA LEU A 70 -2.43 17.36 -5.14
C LEU A 70 -1.83 18.68 -4.63
N LYS A 71 -0.54 18.91 -4.86
CA LYS A 71 0.14 20.16 -4.53
C LYS A 71 -0.52 21.35 -5.23
N LYS A 72 -0.76 21.23 -6.54
CA LYS A 72 -1.44 22.27 -7.32
C LYS A 72 -2.88 22.51 -6.86
N ALA A 73 -3.61 21.46 -6.47
CA ALA A 73 -4.97 21.60 -5.93
C ALA A 73 -4.98 22.31 -4.57
N ILE A 74 -4.02 22.01 -3.69
CA ILE A 74 -3.86 22.67 -2.39
C ILE A 74 -3.48 24.14 -2.58
N GLU A 75 -2.51 24.44 -3.45
CA GLU A 75 -2.11 25.82 -3.77
C GLU A 75 -3.29 26.64 -4.31
N ASN A 76 -4.08 26.07 -5.23
CA ASN A 76 -5.27 26.73 -5.76
C ASN A 76 -6.37 26.92 -4.69
N SER A 77 -6.53 25.99 -3.76
CA SER A 77 -7.51 26.09 -2.66
C SER A 77 -7.09 27.13 -1.62
N GLN A 78 -5.81 27.22 -1.29
CA GLN A 78 -5.27 28.28 -0.42
C GLN A 78 -5.38 29.65 -1.07
N ALA A 79 -5.09 29.76 -2.37
CA ALA A 79 -5.30 30.99 -3.13
C ALA A 79 -6.77 31.42 -3.06
N TYR A 80 -7.72 30.51 -3.31
CA TYR A 80 -9.16 30.80 -3.22
C TYR A 80 -9.58 31.28 -1.81
N SER A 81 -9.10 30.63 -0.75
CA SER A 81 -9.39 31.06 0.63
C SER A 81 -8.83 32.45 0.94
N PHE A 82 -7.65 32.80 0.41
CA PHE A 82 -7.05 34.13 0.58
C PHE A 82 -7.83 35.22 -0.19
N TYR A 83 -8.30 34.92 -1.40
CA TYR A 83 -9.16 35.83 -2.15
C TYR A 83 -10.50 36.07 -1.45
N VAL A 84 -11.17 35.02 -0.96
CA VAL A 84 -12.45 35.16 -0.24
C VAL A 84 -12.28 35.99 1.03
N ASN A 85 -11.22 35.77 1.81
CA ASN A 85 -10.99 36.50 3.07
C ASN A 85 -10.58 37.98 2.87
N ASN A 86 -10.07 38.35 1.69
CA ASN A 86 -9.71 39.74 1.35
C ASN A 86 -10.76 40.47 0.50
N THR A 87 -11.88 39.83 0.16
CA THR A 87 -12.94 40.43 -0.68
C THR A 87 -14.20 40.79 0.12
N VAL A 88 -14.26 40.45 1.42
CA VAL A 88 -15.36 40.87 2.30
C VAL A 88 -15.00 42.24 2.91
N PHE A 89 -15.43 43.30 2.24
CA PHE A 89 -15.55 44.66 2.79
C PHE A 89 -16.88 44.82 3.51
#